data_AF-A0A7K7IQV3-F1
#
_entry.id   AF-A0A7K7IQV3-F1
#
_cell.length_a   1.000
_cell.length_b   1.000
_cell.length_c   1.000
_cell.angle_alpha   90.00
_cell.angle_beta   90.00
_cell.angle_gamma   90.00
#
_symmetry.space_group_name_H-M   'P 1'
#
loop_
_entity.id
_entity.type
_entity.pdbx_description
1 polymer ?
#
loop_
_entity_poly.entity_id
_entity_poly.type
_entity_poly.pdbx_seq_one_letter_code
_entity_poly.pdbx_strand_id
1 'polypeptide(L)'
;QNIGYRLGHRRALFEKRKRLSDYALIFGMFGIVVMVIETELSWGLYSKDSMFSLALKCLISLSTVILLGLIIAYHTREVQLFVIDNGADDWRIAMTYERILYISLEMLVCAIHPIPGEYKFFWTARLAFSYTPSRAEADVDIILSIPMFLRLYLIARVMLLHSKLFTDASSRSIGALNKINFNTRFVMKTLMTICPGTVLLVFSISLWIIAAWTVRVCERYHDQQDVTSNFLGAMWLISITFLSIGYGDMVPHTYCGKGVCLLTGIM
;
A
#
# COMPACT_ATOMS: atom_id res chain seq x y z
N GLN A 1 20.04 31.54 22.64
CA GLN A 1 20.29 30.91 21.32
C GLN A 1 19.46 31.65 20.26
N ASN A 2 20.07 32.05 19.13
CA ASN A 2 19.42 32.85 18.09
C ASN A 2 18.18 32.14 17.52
N ILE A 3 17.01 32.80 17.57
CA ILE A 3 15.73 32.28 17.04
C ILE A 3 15.86 31.88 15.56
N GLY A 4 16.63 32.65 14.78
CA GLY A 4 16.93 32.33 13.38
C GLY A 4 17.64 31.00 13.17
N TYR A 5 18.55 30.60 14.06
CA TYR A 5 19.25 29.32 13.97
C TYR A 5 18.29 28.14 14.19
N ARG A 6 17.38 28.24 15.17
CA ARG A 6 16.35 27.21 15.43
C ARG A 6 15.39 27.07 14.25
N LEU A 7 14.97 28.19 13.65
CA LEU A 7 14.10 28.18 12.46
C LEU A 7 14.79 27.55 11.24
N GLY A 8 16.05 27.90 10.99
CA GLY A 8 16.85 27.29 9.90
C GLY A 8 17.04 25.79 10.09
N HIS A 9 17.36 25.35 11.32
CA HIS A 9 17.51 23.94 11.66
C HIS A 9 16.20 23.15 11.47
N ARG A 10 15.08 23.72 11.92
CA ARG A 10 13.73 23.14 11.73
C ARG A 10 13.39 22.94 10.26
N ARG A 11 13.66 23.95 9.41
CA ARG A 11 13.44 23.85 7.96
C ARG A 11 14.29 22.74 7.33
N ALA A 12 15.57 22.66 7.69
CA ALA A 12 16.47 21.62 7.19
C ALA A 12 16.02 20.20 7.59
N LEU A 13 15.53 20.02 8.82
CA LEU A 13 14.97 18.74 9.27
C LEU A 13 13.68 18.38 8.54
N PHE A 14 12.80 19.35 8.28
CA PHE A 14 11.58 19.13 7.50
C PHE A 14 11.90 18.71 6.06
N GLU A 15 12.86 19.36 5.41
CA GLU A 15 13.31 18.99 4.06
C GLU A 15 13.97 17.60 4.03
N LYS A 16 14.71 17.21 5.08
CA LYS A 16 15.23 15.84 5.21
C LYS A 16 14.11 14.81 5.40
N ARG A 17 13.11 15.11 6.24
CA ARG A 17 11.92 14.26 6.43
C ARG A 17 11.18 14.03 5.11
N LYS A 18 11.07 15.08 4.29
CA LYS A 18 10.46 15.03 2.95
C LYS A 18 11.21 14.07 2.02
N ARG A 19 12.53 14.23 1.91
CA ARG A 19 13.38 13.32 1.13
C ARG A 19 13.31 11.87 1.59
N LEU A 20 13.29 11.62 2.90
CA LEU A 20 13.13 10.27 3.44
C LEU A 20 11.80 9.63 3.03
N SER A 21 10.71 10.41 3.04
CA SER A 21 9.40 9.95 2.57
C SER A 21 9.41 9.62 1.08
N ASP A 22 10.11 10.42 0.26
CA ASP A 22 10.24 10.18 -1.18
C ASP A 22 11.01 8.89 -1.47
N TYR A 23 12.13 8.67 -0.76
CA TYR A 23 12.89 7.42 -0.88
C TYR A 23 12.08 6.21 -0.40
N ALA A 24 11.34 6.34 0.70
CA ALA A 24 10.45 5.28 1.17
C ALA A 24 9.39 4.92 0.13
N LEU A 25 8.80 5.92 -0.54
CA LEU A 25 7.87 5.66 -1.64
C LEU A 25 8.54 4.91 -2.79
N ILE A 26 9.73 5.34 -3.22
CA ILE A 26 10.45 4.68 -4.32
C ILE A 26 10.70 3.21 -4.02
N PHE A 27 11.24 2.87 -2.84
CA PHE A 27 11.48 1.48 -2.46
C PHE A 27 10.18 0.69 -2.23
N GLY A 28 9.14 1.34 -1.70
CA GLY A 28 7.81 0.73 -1.55
C GLY A 28 7.19 0.35 -2.88
N MET A 29 7.22 1.25 -3.87
CA MET A 29 6.71 1.00 -5.22
C MET A 29 7.55 -0.02 -5.97
N PHE A 30 8.88 0.07 -5.85
CA PHE A 30 9.79 -0.91 -6.44
C PHE A 30 9.51 -2.34 -5.94
N GLY A 31 9.30 -2.51 -4.63
CA GLY A 31 8.93 -3.80 -4.06
C GLY A 31 7.62 -4.36 -4.63
N ILE A 32 6.59 -3.52 -4.79
CA ILE A 32 5.30 -3.92 -5.40
C ILE A 32 5.50 -4.34 -6.86
N VAL A 33 6.21 -3.54 -7.66
CA VAL A 33 6.44 -3.82 -9.08
C VAL A 33 7.19 -5.15 -9.26
N VAL A 34 8.25 -5.37 -8.47
CA VAL A 34 9.02 -6.61 -8.56
C VAL A 34 8.20 -7.81 -8.08
N MET A 35 7.36 -7.64 -7.05
CA MET A 35 6.42 -8.68 -6.61
C MET A 35 5.43 -9.06 -7.71
N VAL A 36 4.85 -8.09 -8.43
CA VAL A 36 3.94 -8.36 -9.55
C VAL A 36 4.68 -9.09 -10.68
N ILE A 37 5.90 -8.65 -11.01
CA ILE A 37 6.74 -9.31 -12.02
C ILE A 37 7.06 -10.75 -11.62
N GLU A 38 7.46 -11.00 -10.37
CA GLU A 38 7.74 -12.33 -9.85
C GLU A 38 6.51 -13.24 -9.95
N THR A 39 5.34 -12.74 -9.57
CA THR A 39 4.07 -13.49 -9.58
C THR A 39 3.60 -13.81 -11.00
N GLU A 40 3.84 -12.94 -11.98
CA GLU A 40 3.46 -13.18 -13.37
C GLU A 40 4.46 -14.07 -14.11
N LEU A 41 5.76 -13.85 -13.92
CA LEU A 41 6.81 -14.63 -14.60
C LEU A 41 6.89 -16.07 -14.06
N SER A 42 6.70 -16.28 -12.75
CA SER A 42 6.70 -17.61 -12.14
C SER A 42 5.53 -18.49 -12.56
N TRP A 43 4.50 -17.90 -13.18
CA TRP A 43 3.39 -18.64 -13.74
C TRP A 43 3.61 -18.97 -15.23
N GLY A 44 4.07 -17.99 -16.00
CA GLY A 44 4.15 -18.12 -17.47
C GLY A 44 5.47 -18.65 -18.02
N LEU A 45 6.60 -18.41 -17.33
CA LEU A 45 7.93 -18.54 -17.95
C LEU A 45 8.90 -19.44 -17.18
N TYR A 46 8.86 -19.46 -15.84
CA TYR A 46 9.79 -20.27 -15.04
C TYR A 46 9.11 -20.88 -13.81
N SER A 47 9.69 -21.97 -13.27
CA SER A 47 9.25 -22.54 -11.99
C SER A 47 9.77 -21.76 -10.78
N LYS A 48 9.03 -21.79 -9.68
CA LYS A 48 9.39 -21.14 -8.40
C LYS A 48 10.73 -21.62 -7.81
N ASP A 49 11.21 -22.79 -8.22
CA ASP A 49 12.52 -23.34 -7.84
C ASP A 49 13.71 -22.71 -8.55
N SER A 50 13.45 -21.91 -9.60
CA SER A 50 14.52 -21.31 -10.39
C SER A 50 15.30 -20.26 -9.62
N MET A 51 16.59 -20.12 -9.96
CA MET A 51 17.45 -19.05 -9.45
C MET A 51 16.89 -17.65 -9.73
N PHE A 52 16.09 -17.50 -10.79
CA PHE A 52 15.42 -16.25 -11.12
C PHE A 52 14.34 -15.88 -10.09
N SER A 53 13.48 -16.83 -9.69
CA SER A 53 12.48 -16.59 -8.63
C SER A 53 13.18 -16.20 -7.32
N LEU A 54 14.23 -16.95 -6.95
CA LEU A 54 15.01 -16.66 -5.74
C LEU A 54 15.63 -15.25 -5.80
N ALA A 55 16.22 -14.86 -6.93
CA ALA A 55 16.82 -13.54 -7.10
C ALA A 55 15.79 -12.42 -6.95
N LEU A 56 14.61 -12.54 -7.55
CA LEU A 56 13.54 -11.54 -7.42
C LEU A 56 13.00 -11.47 -5.98
N LYS A 57 12.78 -12.62 -5.31
CA LYS A 57 12.36 -12.66 -3.90
C LYS A 57 13.39 -12.05 -2.95
N CYS A 58 14.68 -12.31 -3.18
CA CYS A 58 15.77 -11.67 -2.44
C CYS A 58 15.78 -10.15 -2.66
N LEU A 59 15.56 -9.70 -3.89
CA LEU A 59 15.49 -8.28 -4.21
C LEU A 59 14.28 -7.60 -3.54
N ILE A 60 13.11 -8.25 -3.55
CA ILE A 60 11.93 -7.80 -2.79
C ILE A 60 12.32 -7.66 -1.32
N SER A 61 12.88 -8.70 -0.71
CA SER A 61 13.25 -8.68 0.71
C SER A 61 14.26 -7.59 1.05
N LEU A 62 15.30 -7.42 0.22
CA LEU A 62 16.27 -6.34 0.39
C LEU A 62 15.60 -4.95 0.31
N SER A 63 14.70 -4.75 -0.66
CA SER A 63 13.95 -3.49 -0.80
C SER A 63 13.08 -3.21 0.44
N THR A 64 12.53 -4.24 1.07
CA THR A 64 11.73 -4.09 2.30
C THR A 64 12.56 -3.74 3.51
N VAL A 65 13.74 -4.34 3.68
CA VAL A 65 14.65 -4.00 4.79
C VAL A 65 15.08 -2.53 4.68
N ILE A 66 15.39 -2.07 3.47
CA ILE A 66 15.71 -0.65 3.21
C ILE A 66 14.49 0.23 3.52
N LEU A 67 13.30 -0.15 3.05
CA LEU A 67 12.05 0.57 3.32
C LEU A 67 11.78 0.73 4.82
N LEU A 68 11.90 -0.35 5.60
CA LEU A 68 11.71 -0.33 7.05
C LEU A 68 12.72 0.59 7.73
N GLY A 69 13.99 0.55 7.32
CA GLY A 69 15.01 1.50 7.79
C GLY A 69 14.66 2.95 7.48
N LEU A 70 14.12 3.23 6.29
CA LEU A 70 13.67 4.57 5.90
C LEU A 70 12.45 5.05 6.70
N ILE A 71 11.51 4.16 7.03
CA ILE A 71 10.34 4.48 7.88
C ILE A 71 10.78 4.82 9.30
N ILE A 72 11.70 4.05 9.87
CA ILE A 72 12.30 4.36 11.18
C ILE A 72 13.02 5.73 11.11
N ALA A 73 13.84 5.94 10.08
CA ALA A 73 14.51 7.23 9.87
C ALA A 73 13.50 8.39 9.74
N TYR A 74 12.37 8.17 9.06
CA TYR A 74 11.30 9.17 8.96
C TYR A 74 10.71 9.54 10.33
N HIS A 75 10.35 8.54 11.16
CA HIS A 75 9.77 8.80 12.48
C HIS A 75 10.77 9.37 13.48
N THR A 76 12.05 9.00 13.40
CA THR A 76 13.08 9.66 14.22
C THR A 76 13.19 11.15 13.91
N ARG A 77 13.09 11.56 12.63
CA ARG A 77 13.08 12.97 12.24
C ARG A 77 11.79 13.68 12.65
N GLU A 78 10.66 12.99 12.62
CA GLU A 78 9.40 13.49 13.14
C GLU A 78 9.48 13.77 14.65
N VAL A 79 10.03 12.84 15.43
CA VAL A 79 10.26 13.02 16.87
C VAL A 79 11.22 14.17 17.14
N GLN A 80 12.32 14.28 16.40
CA GLN A 80 13.25 15.41 16.52
C GLN A 80 12.56 16.77 16.26
N LEU A 81 11.70 16.85 15.24
CA LEU A 81 10.93 18.06 14.97
C LEU A 81 9.98 18.40 16.14
N PHE A 82 9.33 17.40 16.74
CA PHE A 82 8.47 17.62 17.90
C PHE A 82 9.25 18.14 19.12
N VAL A 83 10.42 17.58 19.38
CA VAL A 83 11.29 18.00 20.49
C VAL A 83 11.74 19.46 20.31
N ILE A 84 12.12 19.85 19.08
CA ILE A 84 12.53 21.23 18.76
C ILE A 84 11.36 22.21 18.84
N ASP A 85 10.18 21.83 18.35
CA ASP A 85 9.00 22.70 18.34
C ASP A 85 8.48 22.98 19.76
N ASN A 86 8.64 22.03 20.69
CA ASN A 86 8.24 22.19 22.09
C ASN A 86 9.40 22.61 23.02
N GLY A 87 10.63 22.68 22.52
CA GLY A 87 11.81 22.97 23.33
C GLY A 87 12.06 21.94 24.45
N ALA A 88 11.66 20.69 24.24
CA ALA A 88 11.94 19.61 25.16
C ALA A 88 13.40 19.15 25.02
N ASP A 89 14.00 18.69 26.12
CA ASP A 89 15.37 18.13 26.08
C ASP A 89 15.37 16.62 25.86
N ASP A 90 14.29 15.92 26.27
CA ASP A 90 14.16 14.47 26.16
C ASP A 90 13.17 14.01 25.07
N TRP A 91 13.65 13.19 24.14
CA TRP A 91 12.83 12.59 23.08
C TRP A 91 11.76 11.63 23.60
N ARG A 92 11.95 11.08 24.81
CA ARG A 92 10.99 10.15 25.43
C ARG A 92 9.63 10.80 25.68
N ILE A 93 9.62 12.11 25.96
CA ILE A 93 8.40 12.90 26.18
C ILE A 93 7.56 12.96 24.89
N ALA A 94 8.20 12.93 23.73
CA ALA A 94 7.54 12.92 22.43
C ALA A 94 6.95 11.55 22.04
N MET A 95 7.36 10.49 22.73
CA MET A 95 7.06 9.11 22.39
C MET A 95 5.89 8.57 23.24
N THR A 96 4.67 8.88 22.81
CA THR A 96 3.43 8.39 23.45
C THR A 96 3.13 6.95 23.04
N TYR A 97 2.34 6.22 23.86
CA TYR A 97 1.90 4.86 23.53
C TYR A 97 1.13 4.79 22.21
N GLU A 98 0.27 5.78 21.94
CA GLU A 98 -0.46 5.87 20.67
C GLU A 98 0.49 6.01 19.48
N ARG A 99 1.53 6.86 19.59
CA ARG A 99 2.55 7.01 18.55
C ARG A 99 3.31 5.70 18.32
N ILE A 100 3.74 5.03 19.39
CA ILE A 100 4.43 3.73 19.30
C ILE A 100 3.54 2.71 18.59
N LEU A 101 2.25 2.65 18.94
CA LEU A 101 1.29 1.75 18.31
C LEU A 101 1.19 2.01 16.80
N TYR A 102 0.98 3.26 16.37
CA TYR A 102 0.89 3.57 14.94
C TYR A 102 2.20 3.26 14.19
N ILE A 103 3.36 3.57 14.77
CA ILE A 103 4.67 3.20 14.18
C ILE A 103 4.79 1.68 14.06
N SER A 104 4.37 0.94 15.10
CA SER A 104 4.45 -0.53 15.08
C SER A 104 3.53 -1.16 14.02
N LEU A 105 2.32 -0.61 13.85
CA LEU A 105 1.38 -1.05 12.82
C LEU A 105 1.94 -0.75 11.43
N GLU A 106 2.49 0.44 11.23
CA GLU A 106 3.12 0.83 9.98
C GLU A 106 4.29 -0.09 9.60
N MET A 107 5.14 -0.40 10.58
CA MET A 107 6.24 -1.34 10.42
C MET A 107 5.74 -2.74 10.07
N LEU A 108 4.69 -3.22 10.73
CA LEU A 108 4.08 -4.53 10.44
C LEU A 108 3.55 -4.59 9.01
N VAL A 109 2.77 -3.59 8.58
CA VAL A 109 2.20 -3.52 7.23
C VAL A 109 3.31 -3.48 6.16
N CYS A 110 4.38 -2.70 6.40
CA CYS A 110 5.49 -2.62 5.46
C CYS A 110 6.42 -3.85 5.51
N ALA A 111 6.42 -4.61 6.60
CA ALA A 111 7.23 -5.83 6.75
C ALA A 111 6.63 -7.03 6.02
N ILE A 112 5.33 -7.06 5.73
CA ILE A 112 4.72 -8.18 4.99
C ILE A 112 5.22 -8.19 3.54
N HIS A 113 5.87 -9.28 3.13
CA HIS A 113 6.34 -9.55 1.76
C HIS A 113 6.55 -11.07 1.56
N PRO A 114 6.56 -11.57 0.31
CA PRO A 114 6.97 -12.95 0.03
C PRO A 114 8.46 -13.11 0.37
N ILE A 115 8.73 -13.99 1.34
CA ILE A 115 10.08 -14.28 1.85
C ILE A 115 10.78 -15.23 0.86
N PRO A 116 12.09 -15.08 0.61
CA PRO A 116 12.84 -16.01 -0.23
C PRO A 116 12.74 -17.43 0.31
N GLY A 117 12.34 -18.34 -0.59
CA GLY A 117 12.04 -19.73 -0.28
C GLY A 117 10.83 -20.22 -1.05
N GLU A 118 10.65 -21.54 -1.02
CA GLU A 118 9.46 -22.19 -1.55
C GLU A 118 8.62 -22.66 -0.35
N TYR A 119 7.48 -22.00 -0.14
CA TYR A 119 6.55 -22.35 0.92
C TYR A 119 5.19 -22.62 0.29
N LYS A 120 4.74 -23.87 0.39
CA LYS A 120 3.47 -24.32 -0.17
C LYS A 120 2.47 -24.62 0.93
N PHE A 121 1.20 -24.43 0.64
CA PHE A 121 0.09 -24.85 1.49
C PHE A 121 -1.03 -25.44 0.64
N PHE A 122 -1.85 -26.28 1.26
CA PHE A 122 -3.02 -26.84 0.58
C PHE A 122 -4.18 -25.84 0.63
N TRP A 123 -4.57 -25.32 -0.54
CA TRP A 123 -5.71 -24.43 -0.68
C TRP A 123 -6.95 -25.21 -1.14
N THR A 124 -7.94 -25.31 -0.25
CA THR A 124 -9.26 -25.87 -0.55
C THR A 124 -10.25 -24.76 -0.94
N ALA A 125 -10.91 -24.90 -2.09
CA ALA A 125 -12.03 -24.06 -2.51
C ALA A 125 -13.21 -24.92 -2.96
N ARG A 126 -14.39 -24.31 -3.09
CA ARG A 126 -15.56 -24.94 -3.72
C ARG A 126 -15.82 -24.25 -5.04
N LEU A 127 -15.84 -25.00 -6.14
CA LEU A 127 -16.15 -24.44 -7.46
C LEU A 127 -17.55 -23.84 -7.45
N ALA A 128 -17.71 -22.70 -8.14
CA ALA A 128 -19.04 -22.14 -8.34
C ALA A 128 -19.87 -23.08 -9.21
N PHE A 129 -21.19 -23.04 -9.01
CA PHE A 129 -22.20 -23.85 -9.70
C PHE A 129 -22.20 -25.35 -9.37
N SER A 130 -21.06 -26.04 -9.41
CA SER A 130 -20.97 -27.48 -9.14
C SER A 130 -20.84 -27.83 -7.66
N TYR A 131 -20.42 -26.88 -6.81
CA TYR A 131 -20.13 -27.06 -5.38
C TYR A 131 -19.14 -28.19 -5.07
N THR A 132 -18.41 -28.67 -6.07
CA THR A 132 -17.40 -29.71 -5.89
C THR A 132 -16.20 -29.12 -5.14
N PRO A 133 -15.66 -29.83 -4.14
CA PRO A 133 -14.44 -29.40 -3.48
C PRO A 133 -13.26 -29.54 -4.45
N SER A 134 -12.49 -28.47 -4.63
CA SER A 134 -11.21 -28.49 -5.33
C SER A 134 -10.09 -28.19 -4.36
N ARG A 135 -9.03 -29.00 -4.43
CA ARG A 135 -7.86 -28.91 -3.59
C ARG A 135 -6.65 -28.73 -4.50
N ALA A 136 -5.98 -27.59 -4.34
CA ALA A 136 -4.77 -27.27 -5.07
C ALA A 136 -3.63 -27.00 -4.08
N GLU A 137 -2.40 -27.32 -4.48
CA GLU A 137 -1.20 -26.90 -3.77
C GLU A 137 -0.85 -25.50 -4.27
N ALA A 138 -0.88 -24.51 -3.37
CA ALA A 138 -0.69 -23.11 -3.70
C ALA A 138 0.48 -22.51 -2.91
N ASP A 139 1.10 -21.49 -3.50
CA ASP A 139 2.24 -20.82 -2.90
C ASP A 139 1.77 -19.81 -1.83
N VAL A 140 2.40 -19.85 -0.65
CA VAL A 140 2.15 -18.88 0.44
C VAL A 140 2.42 -17.44 -0.02
N ASP A 141 3.30 -17.27 -1.02
CA ASP A 141 3.61 -15.99 -1.66
C ASP A 141 2.37 -15.21 -2.09
N ILE A 142 1.30 -15.89 -2.52
CA ILE A 142 0.05 -15.28 -2.99
C ILE A 142 -0.68 -14.57 -1.85
N ILE A 143 -0.73 -15.20 -0.68
CA ILE A 143 -1.39 -14.60 0.49
C ILE A 143 -0.56 -13.42 0.99
N LEU A 144 0.77 -13.51 0.90
CA LEU A 144 1.69 -12.45 1.32
C LEU A 144 1.80 -11.29 0.31
N SER A 145 1.50 -11.52 -0.96
CA SER A 145 1.57 -10.50 -2.01
C SER A 145 0.38 -9.52 -1.94
N ILE A 146 -0.81 -9.96 -1.55
CA ILE A 146 -2.00 -9.10 -1.46
C ILE A 146 -1.84 -7.97 -0.44
N PRO A 147 -1.43 -8.21 0.82
CA PRO A 147 -1.18 -7.14 1.80
C PRO A 147 -0.05 -6.19 1.39
N MET A 148 0.82 -6.57 0.45
CA MET A 148 1.89 -5.68 -0.02
C MET A 148 1.34 -4.40 -0.68
N PHE A 149 0.15 -4.45 -1.29
CA PHE A 149 -0.50 -3.25 -1.83
C PHE A 149 -0.92 -2.25 -0.75
N LEU A 150 -1.02 -2.65 0.52
CA LEU A 150 -1.28 -1.70 1.60
C LEU A 150 -0.21 -0.60 1.64
N ARG A 151 1.02 -0.88 1.21
CA ARG A 151 2.12 0.09 1.10
C ARG A 151 1.81 1.29 0.19
N LEU A 152 0.77 1.22 -0.64
CA LEU A 152 0.29 2.36 -1.44
C LEU A 152 -0.14 3.55 -0.56
N TYR A 153 -0.38 3.36 0.76
CA TYR A 153 -0.57 4.48 1.69
C TYR A 153 0.61 5.48 1.67
N LEU A 154 1.82 5.03 1.33
CA LEU A 154 3.02 5.89 1.20
C LEU A 154 2.83 6.97 0.12
N ILE A 155 2.07 6.69 -0.95
CA ILE A 155 1.72 7.67 -1.97
C ILE A 155 0.93 8.82 -1.33
N ALA A 156 -0.09 8.48 -0.53
CA ALA A 156 -0.89 9.48 0.17
C ALA A 156 -0.03 10.32 1.12
N ARG A 157 0.91 9.70 1.85
CA ARG A 157 1.87 10.43 2.70
C ARG A 157 2.72 11.43 1.91
N VAL A 158 3.34 11.00 0.81
CA VAL A 158 4.18 11.87 -0.03
C VAL A 158 3.36 13.00 -0.62
N MET A 159 2.17 12.70 -1.15
CA MET A 159 1.24 13.69 -1.67
C MET A 159 0.91 14.76 -0.63
N LEU A 160 0.61 14.35 0.60
CA LEU A 160 0.31 15.26 1.70
C LEU A 160 1.52 16.13 2.10
N LEU A 161 2.73 15.55 2.15
CA LEU A 161 3.95 16.25 2.57
C LEU A 161 4.48 17.23 1.50
N HIS A 162 4.17 16.98 0.22
CA HIS A 162 4.51 17.87 -0.89
C HIS A 162 3.42 18.89 -1.22
N SER A 163 2.21 18.73 -0.68
CA SER A 163 1.11 19.65 -0.95
C SER A 163 1.46 21.06 -0.46
N LYS A 164 1.42 22.03 -1.39
CA LYS A 164 1.64 23.46 -1.10
C LYS A 164 0.70 23.97 -0.02
N LEU A 165 -0.49 23.38 0.10
CA LEU A 165 -1.48 23.70 1.12
C LEU A 165 -0.94 23.52 2.55
N PHE A 166 -0.02 22.56 2.76
CA PHE A 166 0.57 22.26 4.07
C PHE A 166 1.90 22.98 4.31
N THR A 167 2.67 23.23 3.24
CA THR A 167 4.02 23.79 3.35
C THR A 167 4.04 25.30 3.30
N ASP A 168 3.02 25.94 2.74
CA ASP A 168 3.01 27.39 2.58
C ASP A 168 2.89 28.11 3.93
N ALA A 169 3.67 29.17 4.10
CA ALA A 169 3.68 29.94 5.34
C ALA A 169 2.37 30.71 5.53
N SER A 170 1.74 31.13 4.42
CA SER A 170 0.47 31.87 4.44
C SER A 170 -0.70 31.00 4.90
N SER A 171 -0.79 29.75 4.41
CA SER A 171 -1.83 28.82 4.85
C SER A 171 -1.63 28.44 6.31
N ARG A 172 -0.39 28.18 6.73
CA ARG A 172 -0.07 27.85 8.13
C ARG A 172 -0.38 28.99 9.09
N SER A 173 -0.12 30.24 8.72
CA SER A 173 -0.46 31.40 9.57
C SER A 173 -1.98 31.58 9.68
N ILE A 174 -2.72 31.49 8.57
CA ILE A 174 -4.19 31.56 8.56
C ILE A 174 -4.80 30.42 9.39
N GLY A 175 -4.26 29.20 9.29
CA GLY A 175 -4.73 28.07 10.10
C GLY A 175 -4.47 28.26 11.60
N ALA A 176 -3.30 28.81 11.97
CA ALA A 176 -3.01 29.14 13.36
C ALA A 176 -3.95 30.22 13.92
N LEU A 177 -4.25 31.26 13.13
CA LEU A 177 -5.20 32.31 13.50
C LEU A 177 -6.62 31.76 13.70
N ASN A 178 -7.03 30.82 12.85
CA ASN A 178 -8.35 30.17 12.94
C ASN A 178 -8.37 28.95 13.89
N LYS A 179 -7.26 28.63 14.56
CA LYS A 179 -7.10 27.42 15.40
C LYS A 179 -7.46 26.12 14.68
N ILE A 180 -7.19 26.05 13.38
CA ILE A 180 -7.42 24.85 12.56
C ILE A 180 -6.13 24.04 12.50
N ASN A 181 -6.21 22.78 12.91
CA ASN A 181 -5.13 21.83 12.71
C ASN A 181 -5.21 21.27 11.28
N PHE A 182 -4.17 21.50 10.49
CA PHE A 182 -4.02 20.85 9.20
C PHE A 182 -3.83 19.35 9.44
N ASN A 183 -4.88 18.58 9.18
CA ASN A 183 -4.88 17.12 9.28
C ASN A 183 -4.96 16.50 7.88
N THR A 184 -4.61 15.22 7.76
CA THR A 184 -4.72 14.46 6.50
C THR A 184 -6.15 14.48 5.94
N ARG A 185 -7.15 14.36 6.83
CA ARG A 185 -8.58 14.45 6.49
C ARG A 185 -8.98 15.80 5.90
N PHE A 186 -8.37 16.89 6.38
CA PHE A 186 -8.65 18.22 5.83
C PHE A 186 -8.16 18.31 4.38
N VAL A 187 -6.95 17.84 4.12
CA VAL A 187 -6.38 17.88 2.76
C VAL A 187 -7.15 17.00 1.80
N MET A 188 -7.54 15.79 2.21
CA MET A 188 -8.32 14.91 1.35
C MET A 188 -9.66 15.56 0.99
N LYS A 189 -10.33 16.20 1.95
CA LYS A 189 -11.54 17.00 1.69
C LYS A 189 -11.26 18.14 0.71
N THR A 190 -10.19 18.91 0.93
CA THR A 190 -9.83 20.02 0.02
C THR A 190 -9.55 19.52 -1.40
N LEU A 191 -8.82 18.42 -1.55
CA LEU A 191 -8.52 17.82 -2.85
C LEU A 191 -9.80 17.38 -3.57
N MET A 192 -10.72 16.73 -2.84
CA MET A 192 -12.05 16.35 -3.35
C MET A 192 -12.91 17.56 -3.72
N THR A 193 -12.75 18.71 -3.05
CA THR A 193 -13.50 19.93 -3.43
C THR A 193 -12.92 20.67 -4.63
N ILE A 194 -11.59 20.63 -4.85
CA ILE A 194 -10.96 21.38 -5.95
C ILE A 194 -11.11 20.64 -7.27
N CYS A 195 -10.79 19.34 -7.32
CA CYS A 195 -10.84 18.52 -8.53
C CYS A 195 -11.56 17.18 -8.27
N PRO A 196 -12.88 17.19 -7.98
CA PRO A 196 -13.61 15.97 -7.61
C PRO A 196 -13.52 14.87 -8.67
N GLY A 197 -13.72 15.22 -9.95
CA GLY A 197 -13.74 14.25 -11.04
C GLY A 197 -12.40 13.56 -11.26
N THR A 198 -11.30 14.32 -11.29
CA THR A 198 -9.96 13.75 -11.48
C THR A 198 -9.55 12.84 -10.34
N VAL A 199 -9.82 13.25 -9.09
CA VAL A 199 -9.48 12.46 -7.90
C VAL A 199 -10.26 11.15 -7.88
N LEU A 200 -11.57 11.22 -8.13
CA LEU A 200 -12.43 10.04 -8.17
C LEU A 200 -12.00 9.07 -9.28
N LEU A 201 -11.77 9.58 -10.50
CA LEU A 201 -11.36 8.76 -11.64
C LEU A 201 -10.03 8.06 -11.39
N VAL A 202 -9.01 8.78 -10.91
CA VAL A 202 -7.69 8.18 -10.62
C VAL A 202 -7.80 7.12 -9.53
N PHE A 203 -8.58 7.38 -8.48
CA PHE A 203 -8.80 6.44 -7.40
C PHE A 203 -9.52 5.18 -7.90
N SER A 204 -10.65 5.32 -8.60
CA SER A 204 -11.42 4.19 -9.14
C SER A 204 -10.61 3.31 -10.09
N ILE A 205 -9.93 3.90 -11.08
CA ILE A 205 -9.13 3.13 -12.05
C ILE A 205 -7.98 2.38 -11.36
N SER A 206 -7.28 3.04 -10.42
CA SER A 206 -6.18 2.40 -9.70
C SER A 206 -6.66 1.18 -8.90
N LEU A 207 -7.82 1.29 -8.25
CA LEU A 207 -8.40 0.22 -7.45
C LEU A 207 -8.97 -0.90 -8.31
N TRP A 208 -9.53 -0.59 -9.47
CA TRP A 208 -9.96 -1.61 -10.43
C TRP A 208 -8.78 -2.47 -10.89
N ILE A 209 -7.65 -1.85 -11.23
CA ILE A 209 -6.45 -2.58 -11.67
C ILE A 209 -5.93 -3.48 -10.54
N ILE A 210 -5.84 -2.96 -9.31
CA ILE A 210 -5.39 -3.73 -8.15
C ILE A 210 -6.35 -4.87 -7.84
N ALA A 211 -7.66 -4.59 -7.77
CA ALA A 211 -8.68 -5.60 -7.48
C ALA A 211 -8.69 -6.70 -8.55
N ALA A 212 -8.62 -6.33 -9.83
CA ALA A 212 -8.58 -7.29 -10.94
C ALA A 212 -7.33 -8.19 -10.85
N TRP A 213 -6.16 -7.60 -10.57
CA TRP A 213 -4.95 -8.38 -10.35
C TRP A 213 -5.08 -9.32 -9.14
N THR A 214 -5.65 -8.86 -8.01
CA THR A 214 -5.82 -9.70 -6.82
C THR A 214 -6.82 -10.85 -7.03
N VAL A 215 -7.95 -10.62 -7.70
CA VAL A 215 -8.91 -11.70 -8.03
C VAL A 215 -8.23 -12.73 -8.92
N ARG A 216 -7.52 -12.26 -9.96
CA ARG A 216 -6.78 -13.12 -10.88
C ARG A 216 -5.79 -14.03 -10.14
N VAL A 217 -5.00 -13.48 -9.22
CA VAL A 217 -4.02 -14.26 -8.45
C VAL A 217 -4.73 -15.23 -7.50
N CYS A 218 -5.87 -14.85 -6.92
CA CYS A 218 -6.62 -15.71 -6.01
C CYS A 218 -7.36 -16.87 -6.70
N GLU A 219 -7.89 -16.66 -7.91
CA GLU A 219 -8.59 -17.72 -8.65
C GLU A 219 -7.64 -18.62 -9.47
N ARG A 220 -6.36 -18.24 -9.59
CA ARG A 220 -5.35 -18.89 -10.45
C ARG A 220 -5.22 -20.41 -10.25
N TYR A 221 -5.40 -20.92 -9.04
CA TYR A 221 -5.21 -22.35 -8.73
C TYR A 221 -6.50 -23.18 -8.82
N HIS A 222 -7.65 -22.53 -8.93
CA HIS A 222 -8.97 -23.20 -8.88
C HIS A 222 -9.80 -22.96 -10.14
N ASP A 223 -9.34 -22.14 -11.09
CA ASP A 223 -9.96 -21.90 -12.38
C ASP A 223 -9.29 -22.73 -13.48
N GLN A 224 -9.92 -23.84 -13.89
CA GLN A 224 -9.41 -24.73 -14.94
C GLN A 224 -9.73 -24.24 -16.37
N GLN A 225 -10.59 -23.25 -16.54
CA GLN A 225 -11.05 -22.76 -17.84
C GLN A 225 -10.42 -21.41 -18.23
N ASP A 226 -9.54 -20.87 -17.38
CA ASP A 226 -8.88 -19.58 -17.53
C ASP A 226 -9.81 -18.38 -17.81
N VAL A 227 -11.07 -18.47 -17.37
CA VAL A 227 -12.07 -17.41 -17.64
C VAL A 227 -11.87 -16.24 -16.67
N THR A 228 -11.71 -16.55 -15.38
CA THR A 228 -11.46 -15.59 -14.29
C THR A 228 -9.97 -15.40 -13.99
N SER A 229 -9.13 -16.36 -14.39
CA SER A 229 -7.66 -16.27 -14.30
C SER A 229 -7.05 -15.33 -15.36
N ASN A 230 -7.80 -14.95 -16.40
CA ASN A 230 -7.36 -14.00 -17.41
C ASN A 230 -7.54 -12.54 -16.93
N PHE A 231 -6.55 -11.68 -17.19
CA PHE A 231 -6.58 -10.28 -16.71
C PHE A 231 -7.77 -9.49 -17.26
N LEU A 232 -8.13 -9.69 -18.53
CA LEU A 232 -9.30 -9.04 -19.14
C LEU A 232 -10.61 -9.53 -18.53
N GLY A 233 -10.72 -10.84 -18.22
CA GLY A 233 -11.87 -11.41 -17.54
C GLY A 233 -12.01 -10.89 -16.11
N ALA A 234 -10.90 -10.82 -15.37
CA ALA A 234 -10.89 -10.23 -14.02
C ALA A 234 -11.24 -8.74 -14.05
N MET A 235 -10.76 -7.96 -15.04
CA MET A 235 -11.16 -6.56 -15.20
C MET A 235 -12.66 -6.41 -15.52
N TRP A 236 -13.22 -7.29 -16.36
CA TRP A 236 -14.65 -7.34 -16.63
C TRP A 236 -15.44 -7.61 -15.34
N LEU A 237 -15.07 -8.65 -14.59
CA LEU A 237 -15.73 -9.01 -13.34
C LEU A 237 -15.69 -7.87 -12.30
N ILE A 238 -14.54 -7.22 -12.13
CA ILE A 238 -14.39 -6.10 -11.17
C ILE A 238 -15.20 -4.88 -11.59
N SER A 239 -15.21 -4.52 -12.87
CA SER A 239 -15.97 -3.37 -13.37
C SER A 239 -17.49 -3.57 -13.23
N ILE A 240 -18.02 -4.75 -13.55
CA ILE A 240 -19.46 -5.03 -13.36
C ILE A 240 -19.84 -5.13 -11.88
N THR A 241 -18.92 -5.58 -11.01
CA THR A 241 -19.14 -5.67 -9.56
C THR A 241 -19.16 -4.29 -8.93
N PHE A 242 -18.20 -3.43 -9.29
CA PHE A 242 -18.14 -2.04 -8.83
C PHE A 242 -19.37 -1.23 -9.26
N LEU A 243 -19.85 -1.45 -10.49
CA LEU A 243 -21.09 -0.82 -10.99
C LEU A 243 -22.36 -1.47 -10.44
N SER A 244 -22.27 -2.48 -9.57
CA SER A 244 -23.38 -3.22 -8.98
C SER A 244 -24.33 -3.86 -10.00
N ILE A 245 -23.83 -4.22 -11.20
CA ILE A 245 -24.62 -4.84 -12.27
C ILE A 245 -24.78 -6.34 -12.04
N GLY A 246 -23.66 -7.05 -11.85
CA GLY A 246 -23.63 -8.46 -11.49
C GLY A 246 -24.37 -9.41 -12.46
N TYR A 247 -23.95 -9.47 -13.73
CA TYR A 247 -24.56 -10.35 -14.74
C TYR A 247 -24.56 -11.84 -14.36
N GLY A 248 -23.59 -12.29 -13.56
CA GLY A 248 -23.48 -13.68 -13.11
C GLY A 248 -22.87 -14.63 -14.15
N ASP A 249 -22.33 -14.09 -15.23
CA ASP A 249 -21.56 -14.79 -16.26
C ASP A 249 -20.20 -15.29 -15.75
N MET A 250 -19.58 -14.55 -14.83
CA MET A 250 -18.34 -14.91 -14.15
C MET A 250 -18.49 -14.76 -12.63
N VAL A 251 -18.05 -15.75 -11.86
CA VAL A 251 -18.19 -15.78 -10.39
C VAL A 251 -16.93 -16.36 -9.75
N PRO A 252 -16.33 -15.70 -8.72
CA PRO A 252 -15.15 -16.23 -8.04
C PRO A 252 -15.47 -17.51 -7.26
N HIS A 253 -14.57 -18.49 -7.31
CA HIS A 253 -14.69 -19.76 -6.59
C HIS A 253 -14.06 -19.67 -5.20
N THR A 254 -12.92 -19.02 -5.07
CA THR A 254 -12.16 -18.94 -3.81
C THR A 254 -12.77 -17.94 -2.82
N TYR A 255 -12.53 -18.17 -1.52
CA TYR A 255 -12.90 -17.20 -0.49
C TYR A 255 -12.13 -15.88 -0.63
N CYS A 256 -10.89 -15.92 -1.14
CA CYS A 256 -10.14 -14.71 -1.43
C CYS A 256 -10.83 -13.88 -2.53
N GLY A 257 -11.12 -14.49 -3.69
CA GLY A 257 -11.77 -13.79 -4.80
C GLY A 257 -13.14 -13.21 -4.41
N LYS A 258 -13.94 -13.99 -3.67
CA LYS A 258 -15.21 -13.51 -3.09
C LYS A 258 -15.01 -12.31 -2.16
N GLY A 259 -13.99 -12.35 -1.31
CA GLY A 259 -13.64 -11.24 -0.42
C GLY A 259 -13.28 -9.97 -1.19
N VAL A 260 -12.49 -10.09 -2.26
CA VAL A 260 -12.14 -8.95 -3.12
C VAL A 260 -13.39 -8.39 -3.80
N CYS A 261 -14.24 -9.23 -4.40
CA CYS A 261 -15.49 -8.78 -5.03
C CYS A 261 -16.43 -8.08 -4.04
N LEU A 262 -16.53 -8.58 -2.80
CA LEU A 262 -17.31 -7.91 -1.74
C LEU A 262 -16.74 -6.52 -1.41
N LEU A 263 -15.42 -6.40 -1.27
CA LEU A 263 -14.78 -5.10 -1.04
C LEU A 263 -14.99 -4.17 -2.22
N THR A 264 -14.86 -4.65 -3.46
CA THR A 264 -15.13 -3.86 -4.68
C THR A 264 -16.56 -3.34 -4.74
N GLY A 265 -17.55 -4.12 -4.31
CA GLY A 265 -18.96 -3.68 -4.30
C GLY A 265 -19.29 -2.66 -3.20
N ILE A 266 -18.46 -2.53 -2.16
CA ILE A 266 -18.62 -1.54 -1.08
C ILE A 266 -18.05 -0.17 -1.47
N MET A 267 -17.08 -0.15 -2.38
CA MET A 267 -16.32 1.04 -2.79
C MET A 267 -17.11 1.97 -3.69
#